data_AF-A0A2H0DAB1-F1
#
_entry.id   AF-A0A2H0DAB1-F1
#
_cell.length_a   1.000
_cell.length_b   1.000
_cell.length_c   1.000
_cell.angle_alpha   90.00
_cell.angle_beta   90.00
_cell.angle_gamma   90.00
#
_symmetry.space_group_name_H-M   'P 1'
#
loop_
_entity.id
_entity.type
_entity.pdbx_description
1 polymer ?
#
loop_
_entity_poly.entity_id
_entity_poly.type
_entity_poly.pdbx_seq_one_letter_code
_entity_poly.pdbx_strand_id
1 'polypeptide(L)'
;MLSLDFVPISAPLARGILAVSQLDLPEGMSEADIQSIYQDYYASHQLVSVMKKGMAPEVVAVSGTARVEIGVDVRIDELTGKRTLCCTSAIDNLIKGGAGQAIQSFNLMTGKEAHFGLTSPGLWP
;
A
#
# COMPACT_ATOMS: atom_id res chain seq x y z
N MET A 1 -15.01 14.10 12.87
CA MET A 1 -13.54 14.14 13.06
C MET A 1 -13.06 12.71 12.92
N LEU A 2 -12.09 12.42 12.05
CA LEU A 2 -11.51 11.08 11.92
C LEU A 2 -10.55 10.85 13.10
N SER A 3 -10.70 9.72 13.81
CA SER A 3 -9.74 9.29 14.85
C SER A 3 -8.85 8.19 14.27
N LEU A 4 -7.56 8.23 14.58
CA LEU A 4 -6.59 7.24 14.15
C LEU A 4 -5.78 6.78 15.36
N ASP A 5 -5.89 5.50 15.70
CA ASP A 5 -4.98 4.83 16.61
C ASP A 5 -3.84 4.23 15.80
N PHE A 6 -2.61 4.62 16.13
CA PHE A 6 -1.40 4.17 15.43
C PHE A 6 -0.46 3.47 16.40
N VAL A 7 -0.22 2.19 16.14
CA VAL A 7 0.65 1.34 16.96
C VAL A 7 1.79 0.78 16.09
N PRO A 8 2.99 1.37 16.15
CA PRO A 8 4.15 0.83 15.46
C PRO A 8 4.72 -0.38 16.21
N ILE A 9 5.11 -1.41 15.48
CA ILE A 9 5.82 -2.58 16.01
C ILE A 9 7.06 -2.80 15.14
N SER A 10 8.24 -2.80 15.77
CA SER A 10 9.51 -3.06 15.06
C SER A 10 9.69 -4.56 14.86
N ALA A 11 9.61 -5.01 13.61
CA ALA A 11 10.00 -6.37 13.23
C ALA A 11 11.53 -6.52 13.18
N PRO A 12 12.10 -7.73 13.33
CA PRO A 12 13.53 -7.98 13.16
C PRO A 12 13.91 -8.06 11.67
N LEU A 13 13.63 -6.99 10.94
CA LEU A 13 13.90 -6.85 9.50
C LEU A 13 14.84 -5.67 9.27
N ALA A 14 15.76 -5.79 8.32
CA ALA A 14 16.70 -4.70 8.00
C ALA A 14 16.01 -3.53 7.28
N ARG A 15 14.97 -3.82 6.49
CA ARG A 15 14.18 -2.87 5.70
C ARG A 15 12.74 -3.35 5.58
N GLY A 16 11.83 -2.40 5.41
CA GLY A 16 10.43 -2.64 5.12
C GLY A 16 9.49 -2.05 6.18
N ILE A 17 8.34 -1.55 5.71
CA ILE A 17 7.16 -1.27 6.54
C ILE A 17 6.00 -2.06 5.95
N LEU A 18 5.30 -2.80 6.81
CA LEU A 18 3.99 -3.36 6.53
C LEU A 18 2.97 -2.61 7.39
N ALA A 19 2.03 -1.92 6.77
CA ALA A 19 0.96 -1.22 7.48
C ALA A 19 -0.38 -1.90 7.19
N VAL A 20 -1.11 -2.23 8.26
CA VAL A 20 -2.49 -2.74 8.20
C VAL A 20 -3.41 -1.67 8.76
N SER A 21 -4.21 -1.06 7.90
CA SER A 21 -5.19 -0.04 8.26
C SER A 21 -6.59 -0.66 8.24
N GLN A 22 -7.30 -0.55 9.37
CA GLN A 22 -8.64 -1.11 9.53
C GLN A 22 -9.67 0.00 9.68
N LEU A 23 -10.77 -0.13 8.96
CA LEU A 23 -11.86 0.85 8.93
C LEU A 23 -13.19 0.11 8.98
N ASP A 24 -14.15 0.63 9.73
CA ASP A 24 -15.53 0.15 9.68
C ASP A 24 -16.08 0.42 8.27
N LEU A 25 -16.59 -0.63 7.62
CA LEU A 25 -17.14 -0.56 6.27
C LEU A 25 -18.68 -0.51 6.34
N PRO A 26 -19.32 0.60 5.95
CA PRO A 26 -20.77 0.67 5.90
C PRO A 26 -21.38 -0.38 4.97
N GLU A 27 -22.67 -0.65 5.14
CA GLU A 27 -23.43 -1.43 4.18
C GLU A 27 -23.43 -0.77 2.79
N GLY A 28 -23.66 -1.57 1.75
CA GLY A 28 -23.81 -1.07 0.37
C GLY A 28 -22.53 -0.99 -0.46
N MET A 29 -21.35 -1.24 0.10
CA MET A 29 -20.12 -1.46 -0.69
C MET A 29 -19.71 -2.92 -0.67
N SER A 30 -19.58 -3.56 -1.83
CA SER A 30 -18.98 -4.89 -1.94
C SER A 30 -17.45 -4.83 -1.93
N GLU A 31 -16.80 -5.97 -1.67
CA GLU A 31 -15.34 -6.09 -1.80
C GLU A 31 -14.87 -5.78 -3.23
N ALA A 32 -15.67 -6.12 -4.24
CA ALA A 32 -15.35 -5.82 -5.64
C ALA A 32 -15.41 -4.32 -5.95
N ASP A 33 -16.36 -3.60 -5.35
CA ASP A 33 -16.43 -2.14 -5.48
C ASP A 33 -15.18 -1.49 -4.89
N ILE A 34 -14.76 -1.92 -3.69
CA ILE A 34 -13.54 -1.43 -3.03
C ILE A 34 -12.30 -1.73 -3.88
N GLN A 35 -12.17 -2.96 -4.36
CA GLN A 35 -11.06 -3.34 -5.24
C GLN A 35 -10.99 -2.43 -6.47
N SER A 36 -12.14 -2.15 -7.10
CA SER A 36 -12.22 -1.28 -8.27
C SER A 36 -11.80 0.15 -7.95
N ILE A 37 -12.26 0.71 -6.82
CA ILE A 37 -11.85 2.06 -6.37
C ILE A 37 -10.32 2.17 -6.27
N TYR A 38 -9.66 1.19 -5.64
CA TYR A 38 -8.20 1.19 -5.51
C TYR A 38 -7.51 1.02 -6.87
N GLN A 39 -7.99 0.10 -7.71
CA GLN A 39 -7.43 -0.14 -9.03
C GLN A 39 -7.54 1.09 -9.93
N ASP A 40 -8.70 1.73 -9.95
CA ASP A 40 -8.96 2.93 -10.76
C ASP A 40 -8.10 4.10 -10.28
N TYR A 41 -8.02 4.32 -8.97
CA TYR A 41 -7.20 5.39 -8.40
C TYR A 41 -5.71 5.22 -8.71
N TYR A 42 -5.19 3.99 -8.58
CA TYR A 42 -3.79 3.69 -8.81
C TYR A 42 -3.45 3.29 -10.26
N ALA A 43 -4.41 3.28 -11.19
CA ALA A 43 -4.19 2.85 -12.58
C ALA A 43 -3.07 3.61 -13.29
N SER A 44 -2.92 4.92 -13.02
CA SER A 44 -1.86 5.77 -13.58
C SER A 44 -0.58 5.82 -12.74
N HIS A 45 -0.53 5.11 -11.62
CA HIS A 45 0.58 5.16 -10.66
C HIS A 45 1.51 3.96 -10.85
N GLN A 46 2.48 4.06 -11.77
CA GLN A 46 3.38 2.95 -12.16
C GLN A 46 4.13 2.25 -11.01
N LEU A 47 4.35 2.94 -9.88
CA LEU A 47 5.05 2.38 -8.73
C LEU A 47 4.12 1.71 -7.71
N VAL A 48 2.81 1.71 -7.94
CA VAL A 48 1.83 1.11 -7.03
C VAL A 48 1.23 -0.13 -7.69
N SER A 49 1.25 -1.24 -6.98
CA SER A 49 0.60 -2.48 -7.38
C SER A 49 -0.56 -2.75 -6.43
N VAL A 50 -1.79 -2.67 -6.95
CA VAL A 50 -2.97 -3.14 -6.21
C VAL A 50 -3.07 -4.64 -6.39
N MET A 51 -2.88 -5.37 -5.30
CA MET A 51 -2.82 -6.82 -5.28
C MET A 51 -4.16 -7.42 -5.68
N LYS A 52 -4.11 -8.58 -6.35
CA LYS A 52 -5.32 -9.35 -6.67
C LYS A 52 -5.89 -9.93 -5.38
N LYS A 53 -7.20 -10.16 -5.37
CA LYS A 53 -7.88 -10.85 -4.27
C LYS A 53 -7.14 -12.14 -3.89
N GLY A 54 -6.87 -12.29 -2.60
CA GLY A 54 -6.15 -13.46 -2.04
C GLY A 54 -4.62 -13.36 -2.10
N MET A 55 -4.04 -12.28 -2.65
CA MET A 55 -2.62 -12.00 -2.56
C MET A 55 -2.37 -10.91 -1.51
N ALA A 56 -1.39 -11.14 -0.64
CA ALA A 56 -0.99 -10.17 0.38
C ALA A 56 0.23 -9.35 -0.10
N PRO A 57 0.31 -8.06 0.24
CA PRO A 57 1.55 -7.29 0.11
C PRO A 57 2.69 -7.90 0.92
N GLU A 58 3.91 -7.91 0.35
CA GLU A 58 5.09 -8.45 1.01
C GLU A 58 6.21 -7.41 1.08
N VAL A 59 6.77 -7.19 2.28
CA VAL A 59 7.88 -6.25 2.47
C VAL A 59 9.14 -6.65 1.69
N VAL A 60 9.37 -7.94 1.51
CA VAL A 60 10.50 -8.45 0.72
C VAL A 60 10.33 -8.17 -0.77
N ALA A 61 9.10 -8.19 -1.30
CA ALA A 61 8.82 -7.97 -2.73
C ALA A 61 9.07 -6.52 -3.18
N VAL A 62 9.06 -5.57 -2.24
CA VAL A 62 9.29 -4.15 -2.49
C VAL A 62 10.65 -3.65 -2.01
N SER A 63 11.45 -4.51 -1.37
CA SER A 63 12.75 -4.16 -0.78
C SER A 63 13.72 -3.59 -1.82
N GLY A 64 14.38 -2.47 -1.50
CA GLY A 64 15.30 -1.77 -2.40
C GLY A 64 14.63 -1.03 -3.55
N THR A 65 13.30 -0.91 -3.58
CA THR A 65 12.55 -0.27 -4.67
C THR A 65 11.72 0.91 -4.19
N ALA A 66 11.27 1.74 -5.12
CA ALA A 66 10.24 2.74 -4.87
C ALA A 66 8.81 2.20 -5.03
N ARG A 67 8.65 0.88 -5.15
CA ARG A 67 7.34 0.24 -5.34
C ARG A 67 6.55 0.20 -4.04
N VAL A 68 5.24 0.12 -4.19
CA VAL A 68 4.25 -0.11 -3.14
C VAL A 68 3.39 -1.28 -3.56
N GLU A 69 3.13 -2.21 -2.65
CA GLU A 69 2.05 -3.18 -2.81
C GLU A 69 0.91 -2.81 -1.87
N ILE A 70 -0.33 -2.87 -2.38
CA ILE A 70 -1.55 -2.56 -1.62
C ILE A 70 -2.54 -3.71 -1.79
N GLY A 71 -2.93 -4.35 -0.70
CA GLY A 71 -3.99 -5.35 -0.65
C GLY A 71 -5.20 -4.78 0.08
N VAL A 72 -6.40 -5.10 -0.39
CA VAL A 72 -7.64 -4.72 0.26
C VAL A 72 -8.51 -5.95 0.44
N ASP A 73 -8.98 -6.16 1.66
CA ASP A 73 -9.84 -7.28 2.02
C ASP A 73 -11.01 -6.77 2.87
N VAL A 74 -12.18 -7.41 2.75
CA VAL A 74 -13.31 -7.14 3.63
C VAL A 74 -13.53 -8.34 4.54
N ARG A 75 -13.51 -8.11 5.85
CA ARG A 75 -13.87 -9.10 6.86
C ARG A 75 -15.29 -8.83 7.35
N ILE A 76 -16.05 -9.90 7.56
CA ILE A 76 -17.39 -9.85 8.14
C ILE A 76 -17.33 -10.67 9.43
N ASP A 77 -17.66 -10.03 10.54
CA ASP A 77 -17.87 -10.71 11.82
C ASP A 77 -19.22 -11.44 11.77
N GLU A 78 -19.20 -12.77 11.89
CA GLU A 78 -20.40 -13.62 11.71
C GLU A 78 -21.44 -13.43 12.82
N LEU A 79 -21.04 -12.98 14.01
CA LEU A 79 -21.93 -12.82 15.16
C LEU A 79 -22.64 -11.46 15.13
N THR A 80 -21.91 -10.41 14.77
CA THR A 80 -22.37 -9.03 14.82
C THR A 80 -22.78 -8.48 13.46
N GLY A 81 -22.41 -9.17 12.37
CA GLY A 81 -22.56 -8.66 11.00
C GLY A 81 -21.63 -7.49 10.67
N LYS A 82 -20.75 -7.09 11.61
CA LYS A 82 -19.85 -5.95 11.44
C LYS A 82 -18.89 -6.22 10.29
N ARG A 83 -18.81 -5.26 9.36
CA ARG A 83 -17.91 -5.33 8.20
C ARG A 83 -16.72 -4.41 8.44
N THR A 84 -15.52 -4.94 8.23
CA THR A 84 -14.26 -4.23 8.40
C THR A 84 -13.48 -4.28 7.09
N LEU A 85 -13.13 -3.11 6.56
CA LEU A 85 -12.15 -2.99 5.49
C LEU A 85 -10.75 -3.09 6.11
N CYS A 86 -9.95 -4.02 5.62
CA CYS A 86 -8.53 -4.16 5.92
C CYS A 86 -7.72 -3.75 4.69
N CYS A 87 -7.06 -2.61 4.76
CA CYS A 87 -6.08 -2.19 3.75
C CYS A 87 -4.68 -2.52 4.26
N THR A 88 -4.00 -3.45 3.59
CA THR A 88 -2.59 -3.77 3.86
C THR A 88 -1.71 -3.08 2.84
N SER A 89 -0.59 -2.51 3.26
CA SER A 89 0.40 -1.93 2.33
C SER A 89 1.83 -2.29 2.75
N ALA A 90 2.68 -2.51 1.75
CA ALA A 90 4.10 -2.80 1.94
C ALA A 90 4.96 -1.79 1.17
N ILE A 91 6.00 -1.27 1.83
CA ILE A 91 7.00 -0.37 1.23
C ILE A 91 8.41 -0.70 1.73
N ASP A 92 9.44 -0.36 0.96
CA ASP A 92 10.78 -0.14 1.52
C ASP A 92 10.79 1.21 2.29
N ASN A 93 11.15 1.19 3.57
CA ASN A 93 11.10 2.35 4.45
C ASN A 93 12.19 3.40 4.16
N LEU A 94 13.29 3.02 3.51
CA LEU A 94 14.40 3.91 3.18
C LEU A 94 14.28 4.47 1.76
N ILE A 95 13.71 3.70 0.84
CA ILE A 95 13.46 4.13 -0.54
C ILE A 95 12.09 4.79 -0.63
N LYS A 96 11.00 4.02 -0.73
CA LYS A 96 9.66 4.60 -0.88
C LYS A 96 9.21 5.39 0.35
N GLY A 97 9.62 4.99 1.56
CA GLY A 97 9.35 5.73 2.80
C GLY A 97 10.29 6.91 3.07
N GLY A 98 11.30 7.15 2.21
CA GLY A 98 12.33 8.15 2.43
C GLY A 98 12.90 8.74 1.13
N ALA A 99 14.12 8.33 0.76
CA ALA A 99 14.88 8.96 -0.31
C ALA A 99 14.22 8.85 -1.69
N GLY A 100 13.63 7.69 -2.00
CA GLY A 100 12.89 7.48 -3.24
C GLY A 100 11.71 8.43 -3.37
N GLN A 101 10.92 8.62 -2.32
CA GLN A 101 9.82 9.61 -2.32
C GLN A 101 10.33 11.05 -2.48
N ALA A 102 11.46 11.40 -1.87
CA ALA A 102 12.09 12.71 -2.08
C ALA A 102 12.47 12.92 -3.56
N ILE A 103 13.02 11.90 -4.23
CA ILE A 103 13.28 11.93 -5.68
C ILE A 103 11.99 12.04 -6.49
N GLN A 104 10.90 11.35 -6.10
CA GLN A 104 9.60 11.53 -6.78
C GLN A 104 9.13 12.98 -6.74
N SER A 105 9.20 13.61 -5.57
CA SER A 105 8.84 15.03 -5.41
C SER A 105 9.75 15.94 -6.24
N PHE A 106 11.06 15.68 -6.25
CA PHE A 106 12.02 16.44 -7.07
C PHE A 106 11.77 16.27 -8.57
N ASN A 107 11.43 15.07 -9.03
CA ASN A 107 11.06 14.81 -10.42
C ASN A 107 9.86 15.68 -10.81
N LEU A 108 8.80 15.70 -9.99
CA LEU A 108 7.62 16.53 -10.21
C LEU A 108 7.99 18.03 -10.24
N MET A 109 8.80 18.49 -9.28
CA MET A 109 9.26 19.89 -9.23
C MET A 109 10.06 20.31 -10.46
N THR A 110 10.76 19.38 -11.09
CA THR A 110 11.60 19.63 -12.28
C THR A 110 10.94 19.24 -13.60
N GLY A 111 9.62 19.00 -13.60
CA GLY A 111 8.83 18.70 -14.80
C GLY A 111 9.03 17.30 -15.37
N LYS A 112 9.60 16.37 -14.60
CA LYS A 112 9.73 14.95 -14.98
C LYS A 112 8.57 14.14 -14.42
N GLU A 113 8.38 12.94 -14.96
CA GLU A 113 7.44 11.98 -14.40
C GLU A 113 7.89 11.55 -12.99
N ALA A 114 6.93 11.38 -12.07
CA ALA A 114 7.24 11.06 -10.67
C ALA A 114 8.11 9.79 -10.49
N HIS A 115 8.00 8.82 -11.40
CA HIS A 115 8.73 7.55 -11.33
C HIS A 115 10.08 7.57 -12.05
N PHE A 116 10.49 8.72 -12.62
CA PHE A 116 11.73 8.85 -13.37
C PHE A 116 12.95 8.43 -12.53
N GLY A 117 13.72 7.44 -13.01
CA GLY A 117 14.89 6.90 -12.30
C GLY A 117 14.57 5.98 -11.11
N LEU A 118 13.30 5.59 -10.92
CA LEU A 118 12.84 4.83 -9.75
C LEU A 118 12.17 3.49 -10.10
N THR A 119 12.27 3.05 -11.36
CA THR A 119 11.63 1.83 -11.88
C THR A 119 12.50 0.57 -11.76
N SER A 120 13.58 0.61 -10.97
CA SER A 120 14.39 -0.57 -10.68
C SER A 120 13.51 -1.65 -10.05
N PRO A 121 13.52 -2.90 -10.57
CA PRO A 121 12.63 -3.97 -10.11
C PRO A 121 12.95 -4.51 -8.71
N GLY A 122 14.07 -4.09 -8.11
CA GLY A 122 14.56 -4.63 -6.85
C GLY A 122 15.29 -5.96 -7.02
N LEU A 123 15.61 -6.59 -5.90
CA LEU A 123 16.21 -7.92 -5.85
C LEU A 123 15.23 -8.88 -5.18
N TRP A 124 15.19 -10.11 -5.67
CA TRP A 124 14.40 -11.20 -5.13
C TRP A 124 15.10 -12.54 -5.40
N PRO A 125 15.18 -13.47 -4.45
CA PRO A 125 15.18 -13.36 -2.99
C PRO A 125 16.57 -13.00 -2.40
#